data_AF-A0A7S2HE92-F1
#
_entry.id   AF-A0A7S2HE92-F1
#
_cell.length_a   1.000
_cell.length_b   1.000
_cell.length_c   1.000
_cell.angle_alpha   90.00
_cell.angle_beta   90.00
_cell.angle_gamma   90.00
#
_symmetry.space_group_name_H-M   'P 1'
#
loop_
_entity.id
_entity.type
_entity.pdbx_description
1 polymer ?
#
loop_
_entity_poly.entity_id
_entity_poly.type
_entity_poly.pdbx_seq_one_letter_code
_entity_poly.pdbx_strand_id
1 'polypeptide(L)'
;KRCTFDFPDMEFTLYFVTTLPEGEEYDLTPGTKEAHDYLWTMEGTALELTHNHGTEKADFKGYHPGNAEKDGFGHIAVSCDDVYASCKELENAGITFKKKPDEGRMKGLAFAYDPDSYWVEVVRRGTPGKIPNKFNLSQTMLRVKDPKKSIEFYQKLGMKLLSERHFSDFSLYFMASNVEAPPNTGDEGRAVVKDLFGPVLELTHNHGTENDADFKHFNGNEPDRQGFGHTGFLVDDVYKACDAIREMGYGMKKEPDGGKMKGLAFAYDPDGYAVEIIKRGGIEFGDKKVDS
;
A
#
# COMPACT_ATOMS: atom_id res chain seq x y z
N LYS A 1 0.63 -16.25 3.52
CA LYS A 1 2.04 -16.04 3.12
C LYS A 1 2.23 -16.75 1.80
N ARG A 2 2.46 -16.03 0.70
CA ARG A 2 2.68 -16.67 -0.60
C ARG A 2 4.15 -16.72 -0.94
N CYS A 3 4.86 -15.61 -0.74
CA CYS A 3 6.30 -15.52 -0.88
C CYS A 3 6.92 -15.01 0.42
N THR A 4 8.13 -15.49 0.74
CA THR A 4 8.91 -15.09 1.92
C THR A 4 10.36 -14.88 1.51
N PHE A 5 11.00 -13.82 1.99
CA PHE A 5 12.45 -13.64 1.93
C PHE A 5 12.98 -13.52 3.35
N ASP A 6 13.95 -14.36 3.72
CA ASP A 6 14.55 -14.33 5.05
C ASP A 6 15.98 -13.77 4.99
N PHE A 7 16.26 -12.79 5.85
CA PHE A 7 17.54 -12.10 5.92
C PHE A 7 18.10 -12.18 7.34
N PRO A 8 18.57 -13.35 7.80
CA PRO A 8 19.03 -13.53 9.18
C PRO A 8 20.21 -12.61 9.54
N ASP A 9 21.13 -12.37 8.61
CA ASP A 9 22.25 -11.44 8.82
C ASP A 9 21.83 -9.97 8.99
N MET A 10 20.61 -9.63 8.56
CA MET A 10 20.03 -8.29 8.69
C MET A 10 18.88 -8.26 9.71
N GLU A 11 18.62 -9.38 10.38
CA GLU A 11 17.60 -9.53 11.42
C GLU A 11 16.18 -9.14 10.97
N PHE A 12 15.79 -9.49 9.74
CA PHE A 12 14.40 -9.35 9.31
C PHE A 12 13.95 -10.41 8.30
N THR A 13 12.63 -10.60 8.23
CA THR A 13 11.96 -11.46 7.24
C THR A 13 10.86 -10.66 6.55
N LEU A 14 10.76 -10.78 5.23
CA LEU A 14 9.67 -10.21 4.44
C LEU A 14 8.65 -11.29 4.10
N TYR A 15 7.36 -10.96 4.24
CA TYR A 15 6.26 -11.80 3.80
C TYR A 15 5.40 -11.05 2.80
N PHE A 16 5.12 -11.68 1.66
CA PHE A 16 4.26 -11.12 0.65
C PHE A 16 2.92 -11.86 0.63
N VAL A 17 1.84 -11.08 0.70
CA VAL A 17 0.46 -11.57 0.70
C VAL A 17 -0.32 -10.83 -0.39
N THR A 18 -1.07 -11.54 -1.20
CA THR A 18 -1.88 -10.97 -2.28
C THR A 18 -3.18 -11.74 -2.43
N THR A 19 -4.15 -11.17 -3.14
CA THR A 19 -5.33 -11.89 -3.64
C THR A 19 -5.00 -12.39 -5.05
N LEU A 20 -5.29 -13.66 -5.36
CA LEU A 20 -5.08 -14.15 -6.73
C LEU A 20 -6.23 -13.68 -7.61
N PRO A 21 -5.94 -13.26 -8.86
CA PRO A 21 -6.90 -13.25 -9.95
C PRO A 21 -7.77 -14.52 -10.00
N GLU A 22 -8.97 -14.40 -10.57
CA GLU A 22 -9.86 -15.55 -10.74
C GLU A 22 -9.19 -16.64 -11.60
N GLY A 23 -9.30 -17.89 -11.15
CA GLY A 23 -8.79 -19.06 -11.86
C GLY A 23 -7.28 -19.26 -11.75
N GLU A 24 -6.56 -18.35 -11.11
CA GLU A 24 -5.14 -18.55 -10.85
C GLU A 24 -4.95 -19.43 -9.59
N GLU A 25 -4.12 -20.46 -9.72
CA GLU A 25 -3.73 -21.35 -8.63
C GLU A 25 -2.30 -21.03 -8.18
N TYR A 26 -2.06 -21.14 -6.88
CA TYR A 26 -0.74 -20.92 -6.29
C TYR A 26 -0.38 -22.10 -5.37
N ASP A 27 0.52 -22.95 -5.87
CA ASP A 27 1.08 -24.12 -5.16
C ASP A 27 2.60 -24.01 -4.98
N LEU A 28 3.13 -22.79 -5.01
CA LEU A 28 4.57 -22.57 -4.81
C LEU A 28 4.88 -22.54 -3.32
N THR A 29 6.02 -23.14 -2.95
CA THR A 29 6.49 -23.15 -1.57
C THR A 29 7.11 -21.79 -1.23
N PRO A 30 6.64 -21.07 -0.19
CA PRO A 30 7.23 -19.79 0.19
C PRO A 30 8.72 -19.92 0.50
N GLY A 31 9.54 -19.03 -0.07
CA GLY A 31 11.00 -19.04 0.11
C GLY A 31 11.77 -19.71 -1.03
N THR A 32 11.11 -20.42 -1.95
CA THR A 32 11.78 -20.97 -3.12
C THR A 32 11.95 -19.92 -4.22
N LYS A 33 12.88 -20.18 -5.14
CA LYS A 33 13.14 -19.31 -6.29
C LYS A 33 11.88 -19.12 -7.14
N GLU A 34 11.08 -20.16 -7.31
CA GLU A 34 9.84 -20.09 -8.10
C GLU A 34 8.83 -19.13 -7.46
N ALA A 35 8.67 -19.18 -6.13
CA ALA A 35 7.82 -18.24 -5.40
C ALA A 35 8.33 -16.79 -5.50
N HIS A 36 9.65 -16.61 -5.50
CA HIS A 36 10.29 -15.30 -5.67
C HIS A 36 10.09 -14.75 -7.08
N ASP A 37 10.39 -15.55 -8.10
CA ASP A 37 10.20 -15.18 -9.50
C ASP A 37 8.74 -14.81 -9.76
N TYR A 38 7.80 -15.63 -9.26
CA TYR A 38 6.37 -15.37 -9.39
C TYR A 38 5.97 -14.02 -8.80
N LEU A 39 6.42 -13.68 -7.58
CA LEU A 39 6.09 -12.40 -6.92
C LEU A 39 6.39 -11.19 -7.81
N TRP A 40 7.51 -11.22 -8.54
CA TRP A 40 7.97 -10.09 -9.35
C TRP A 40 7.38 -10.04 -10.76
N THR A 41 6.66 -11.08 -11.17
CA THR A 41 6.03 -11.19 -12.48
C THR A 41 4.50 -11.30 -12.43
N MET A 42 3.93 -11.57 -11.25
CA MET A 42 2.48 -11.73 -11.09
C MET A 42 1.73 -10.46 -11.50
N GLU A 43 0.52 -10.66 -12.03
CA GLU A 43 -0.41 -9.57 -12.26
C GLU A 43 -1.09 -9.20 -10.94
N GLY A 44 -0.82 -8.00 -10.43
CA GLY A 44 -1.47 -7.48 -9.23
C GLY A 44 -0.51 -6.76 -8.29
N THR A 45 -0.90 -6.68 -7.01
CA THR A 45 -0.15 -5.99 -5.96
C THR A 45 -0.08 -6.87 -4.73
N ALA A 46 1.11 -6.99 -4.13
CA ALA A 46 1.28 -7.64 -2.85
C ALA A 46 1.27 -6.61 -1.71
N LEU A 47 0.68 -7.00 -0.59
CA LEU A 47 1.01 -6.44 0.71
C LEU A 47 2.31 -7.07 1.19
N GLU A 48 3.34 -6.25 1.35
CA GLU A 48 4.59 -6.63 1.98
C GLU A 48 4.51 -6.38 3.49
N LEU A 49 4.82 -7.42 4.26
CA LEU A 49 4.93 -7.36 5.71
C LEU A 49 6.39 -7.57 6.10
N THR A 50 6.96 -6.62 6.84
CA THR A 50 8.31 -6.74 7.39
C THR A 50 8.25 -7.16 8.85
N HIS A 51 8.82 -8.32 9.16
CA HIS A 51 9.05 -8.75 10.53
C HIS A 51 10.52 -8.54 10.87
N ASN A 52 10.82 -7.50 11.64
CA ASN A 52 12.13 -7.33 12.25
C ASN A 52 12.27 -8.31 13.43
N HIS A 53 13.33 -9.10 13.46
CA HIS A 53 13.50 -10.16 14.44
C HIS A 53 13.58 -9.58 15.85
N GLY A 54 12.86 -10.18 16.80
CA GLY A 54 12.78 -9.71 18.18
C GLY A 54 11.61 -8.77 18.47
N THR A 55 10.89 -8.26 17.46
CA THR A 55 9.70 -7.40 17.72
C THR A 55 8.49 -8.18 18.23
N GLU A 56 8.54 -9.51 18.21
CA GLU A 56 7.55 -10.38 18.84
C GLU A 56 7.66 -10.43 20.38
N LYS A 57 8.72 -9.86 20.95
CA LYS A 57 8.96 -9.85 22.40
C LYS A 57 8.09 -8.81 23.10
N ALA A 58 7.73 -9.10 24.35
CA ALA A 58 6.80 -8.28 25.14
C ALA A 58 7.32 -6.87 25.50
N ASP A 59 8.62 -6.62 25.39
CA ASP A 59 9.26 -5.32 25.62
C ASP A 59 9.27 -4.41 24.38
N PHE A 60 8.95 -4.95 23.21
CA PHE A 60 8.69 -4.14 22.02
C PHE A 60 7.36 -3.39 22.20
N LYS A 61 7.40 -2.05 22.10
CA LYS A 61 6.23 -1.19 22.33
C LYS A 61 5.20 -1.23 21.20
N GLY A 62 5.47 -1.96 20.12
CA GLY A 62 4.67 -1.98 18.90
C GLY A 62 5.10 -0.91 17.89
N TYR A 63 4.64 -1.08 16.65
CA TYR A 63 4.78 -0.07 15.61
C TYR A 63 3.71 1.02 15.73
N HIS A 64 3.99 2.20 15.19
CA HIS A 64 3.06 3.31 15.15
C HIS A 64 2.12 3.20 13.93
N PRO A 65 0.81 2.97 14.12
CA PRO A 65 -0.10 2.64 13.01
C PRO A 65 -0.54 3.85 12.16
N GLY A 66 0.08 5.02 12.36
CA GLY A 66 -0.24 6.29 11.70
C GLY A 66 -1.50 6.98 12.24
N ASN A 67 -2.59 6.25 12.50
CA ASN A 67 -3.87 6.89 12.87
C ASN A 67 -3.98 7.36 14.32
N ALA A 68 -3.14 6.85 15.23
CA ALA A 68 -3.21 7.22 16.64
C ALA A 68 -3.03 8.73 16.85
N GLU A 69 -2.18 9.37 16.04
CA GLU A 69 -1.86 10.79 16.11
C GLU A 69 -2.30 11.59 14.86
N LYS A 70 -3.08 10.97 13.97
CA LYS A 70 -3.43 11.51 12.63
C LYS A 70 -2.20 11.80 11.76
N ASP A 71 -1.21 10.92 11.84
CA ASP A 71 0.00 10.96 11.05
C ASP A 71 -0.29 10.55 9.59
N GLY A 72 0.76 10.41 8.79
CA GLY A 72 0.65 10.27 7.34
C GLY A 72 -0.13 9.04 6.88
N PHE A 73 0.26 7.85 7.33
CA PHE A 73 -0.43 6.61 6.94
C PHE A 73 -1.87 6.58 7.47
N GLY A 74 -2.81 6.30 6.55
CA GLY A 74 -4.24 6.30 6.82
C GLY A 74 -4.81 4.92 7.07
N HIS A 75 -4.70 3.99 6.12
CA HIS A 75 -5.18 2.62 6.27
C HIS A 75 -4.85 1.82 5.01
N ILE A 76 -4.99 0.50 5.11
CA ILE A 76 -5.32 -0.32 3.93
C ILE A 76 -6.82 -0.59 3.90
N ALA A 77 -7.36 -0.95 2.74
CA ALA A 77 -8.75 -1.38 2.64
C ALA A 77 -8.86 -2.74 1.95
N VAL A 78 -9.86 -3.51 2.36
CA VAL A 78 -10.37 -4.67 1.64
C VAL A 78 -11.80 -4.43 1.21
N SER A 79 -12.11 -4.84 -0.02
CA SER A 79 -13.47 -4.74 -0.56
C SER A 79 -14.18 -6.08 -0.56
N CYS A 80 -15.49 -6.08 -0.35
CA CYS A 80 -16.35 -7.28 -0.33
C CYS A 80 -17.77 -6.96 -0.84
N ASP A 81 -18.57 -7.99 -1.09
CA ASP A 81 -19.95 -7.83 -1.58
C ASP A 81 -20.93 -7.36 -0.50
N ASP A 82 -20.79 -7.91 0.71
CA ASP A 82 -21.63 -7.62 1.88
C ASP A 82 -20.74 -7.31 3.09
N VAL A 83 -20.64 -6.01 3.40
CA VAL A 83 -19.85 -5.50 4.54
C VAL A 83 -20.38 -6.00 5.87
N TYR A 84 -21.71 -6.10 6.04
CA TYR A 84 -22.30 -6.48 7.33
C TYR A 84 -22.06 -7.96 7.62
N ALA A 85 -22.34 -8.83 6.64
CA ALA A 85 -22.07 -10.25 6.78
C ALA A 85 -20.57 -10.51 6.97
N SER A 86 -19.72 -9.86 6.17
CA SER A 86 -18.26 -9.98 6.26
C SER A 86 -17.72 -9.53 7.62
N CYS A 87 -18.18 -8.39 8.15
CA CYS A 87 -17.75 -7.92 9.47
C CYS A 87 -18.20 -8.84 10.60
N LYS A 88 -19.40 -9.42 10.50
CA LYS A 88 -19.89 -10.38 11.49
C LYS A 88 -19.03 -11.65 11.53
N GLU A 89 -18.61 -12.14 10.36
CA GLU A 89 -17.68 -13.27 10.30
C GLU A 89 -16.29 -12.94 10.86
N LEU A 90 -15.75 -11.77 10.54
CA LEU A 90 -14.49 -11.29 11.10
C LEU A 90 -14.57 -11.17 12.63
N GLU A 91 -15.67 -10.62 13.16
CA GLU A 91 -15.91 -10.55 14.61
C GLU A 91 -15.99 -11.94 15.25
N ASN A 92 -16.71 -12.89 14.63
CA ASN A 92 -16.76 -14.28 15.09
C ASN A 92 -15.38 -14.96 15.07
N ALA A 93 -14.48 -14.52 14.19
CA ALA A 93 -13.09 -14.97 14.12
C ALA A 93 -12.16 -14.25 15.13
N GLY A 94 -12.70 -13.36 15.97
CA GLY A 94 -11.94 -12.64 16.99
C GLY A 94 -11.31 -11.33 16.53
N ILE A 95 -11.57 -10.88 15.30
CA ILE A 95 -11.10 -9.57 14.82
C ILE A 95 -11.88 -8.47 15.52
N THR A 96 -11.15 -7.49 16.05
CA THR A 96 -11.74 -6.33 16.72
C THR A 96 -11.89 -5.15 15.77
N PHE A 97 -12.79 -4.22 16.10
CA PHE A 97 -13.13 -3.10 15.23
C PHE A 97 -12.90 -1.78 15.93
N LYS A 98 -12.27 -0.83 15.22
CA LYS A 98 -12.28 0.59 15.54
C LYS A 98 -13.68 1.19 15.37
N LYS A 99 -14.40 0.69 14.36
CA LYS A 99 -15.76 1.10 13.97
C LYS A 99 -16.45 -0.04 13.21
N LYS A 100 -17.65 -0.42 13.63
CA LYS A 100 -18.53 -1.38 12.95
C LYS A 100 -19.37 -0.72 11.84
N PRO A 101 -19.96 -1.52 10.90
CA PRO A 101 -20.69 -0.95 9.77
C PRO A 101 -21.99 -0.23 10.13
N ASP A 102 -22.55 -0.51 11.31
CA ASP A 102 -23.71 0.13 11.90
C ASP A 102 -23.36 1.24 12.91
N GLU A 103 -22.09 1.61 13.07
CA GLU A 103 -21.62 2.65 14.00
C GLU A 103 -21.29 3.98 13.31
N GLY A 104 -21.26 5.08 14.07
CA GLY A 104 -20.87 6.41 13.59
C GLY A 104 -21.87 7.06 12.62
N ARG A 105 -21.49 8.19 12.01
CA ARG A 105 -22.33 8.91 11.04
C ARG A 105 -22.37 8.22 9.68
N MET A 106 -21.23 7.68 9.22
CA MET A 106 -21.13 6.98 7.95
C MET A 106 -21.38 5.48 8.16
N LYS A 107 -22.53 5.00 7.68
CA LYS A 107 -22.92 3.59 7.72
C LYS A 107 -22.48 2.85 6.45
N GLY A 108 -22.40 1.53 6.51
CA GLY A 108 -22.10 0.68 5.35
C GLY A 108 -20.61 0.46 5.06
N LEU A 109 -19.73 0.87 5.96
CA LEU A 109 -18.29 0.55 5.98
C LEU A 109 -17.83 0.34 7.42
N ALA A 110 -16.77 -0.44 7.60
CA ALA A 110 -16.16 -0.70 8.90
C ALA A 110 -14.65 -0.44 8.88
N PHE A 111 -14.06 -0.27 10.07
CA PHE A 111 -12.61 -0.28 10.26
C PHE A 111 -12.27 -1.37 11.27
N ALA A 112 -11.69 -2.47 10.78
CA ALA A 112 -11.12 -3.52 11.61
C ALA A 112 -9.71 -3.13 12.07
N TYR A 113 -9.25 -3.70 13.18
CA TYR A 113 -7.85 -3.67 13.57
C TYR A 113 -7.14 -4.91 13.06
N ASP A 114 -5.93 -4.73 12.55
CA ASP A 114 -4.98 -5.83 12.41
C ASP A 114 -4.25 -6.10 13.75
N PRO A 115 -3.39 -7.13 13.85
CA PRO A 115 -2.66 -7.45 15.08
C PRO A 115 -1.77 -6.31 15.61
N ASP A 116 -1.28 -5.43 14.75
CA ASP A 116 -0.43 -4.29 15.08
C ASP A 116 -1.23 -2.97 15.22
N SER A 117 -2.55 -3.07 15.32
CA SER A 117 -3.50 -1.95 15.48
C SER A 117 -3.61 -1.00 14.28
N TYR A 118 -3.10 -1.39 13.11
CA TYR A 118 -3.41 -0.69 11.87
C TYR A 118 -4.89 -0.82 11.55
N TRP A 119 -5.42 0.23 10.92
CA TRP A 119 -6.81 0.24 10.49
C TRP A 119 -6.90 -0.44 9.13
N VAL A 120 -7.84 -1.39 9.02
CA VAL A 120 -8.22 -2.04 7.77
C VAL A 120 -9.65 -1.68 7.46
N GLU A 121 -9.87 -0.84 6.46
CA GLU A 121 -11.22 -0.48 6.02
C GLU A 121 -11.87 -1.68 5.32
N VAL A 122 -13.11 -2.00 5.69
CA VAL A 122 -13.94 -3.00 5.01
C VAL A 122 -15.03 -2.26 4.25
N VAL A 123 -14.91 -2.26 2.92
CA VAL A 123 -15.78 -1.49 2.02
C VAL A 123 -16.57 -2.37 1.06
N ARG A 124 -17.67 -1.83 0.55
CA ARG A 124 -18.50 -2.52 -0.43
C ARG A 124 -17.99 -2.30 -1.85
N ARG A 125 -17.95 -3.38 -2.64
CA ARG A 125 -17.76 -3.34 -4.09
C ARG A 125 -18.90 -2.60 -4.80
N GLY A 126 -18.66 -2.20 -6.05
CA GLY A 126 -19.69 -1.61 -6.90
C GLY A 126 -20.66 -2.67 -7.41
N THR A 127 -20.10 -3.72 -8.01
CA THR A 127 -20.83 -4.83 -8.64
C THR A 127 -20.63 -6.12 -7.83
N PRO A 128 -21.66 -6.61 -7.11
CA PRO A 128 -21.57 -7.87 -6.37
C PRO A 128 -21.23 -9.05 -7.29
N GLY A 129 -20.35 -9.95 -6.83
CA GLY A 129 -19.95 -11.15 -7.57
C GLY A 129 -19.04 -10.92 -8.78
N LYS A 130 -18.68 -9.68 -9.11
CA LYS A 130 -17.74 -9.37 -10.21
C LYS A 130 -16.32 -9.87 -9.92
N ILE A 131 -15.90 -9.80 -8.66
CA ILE A 131 -14.65 -10.37 -8.18
C ILE A 131 -15.02 -11.56 -7.31
N PRO A 132 -14.70 -12.81 -7.72
CA PRO A 132 -15.13 -14.01 -6.99
C PRO A 132 -14.53 -14.13 -5.60
N ASN A 133 -13.36 -13.50 -5.37
CA ASN A 133 -12.74 -13.50 -4.06
C ASN A 133 -13.62 -12.73 -3.07
N LYS A 134 -13.88 -13.36 -1.92
CA LYS A 134 -14.61 -12.74 -0.81
C LYS A 134 -14.06 -11.36 -0.45
N PHE A 135 -12.73 -11.25 -0.39
CA PHE A 135 -12.00 -10.01 -0.19
C PHE A 135 -10.89 -9.86 -1.23
N ASN A 136 -10.64 -8.63 -1.69
CA ASN A 136 -9.32 -8.23 -2.18
C ASN A 136 -8.89 -6.91 -1.59
N LEU A 137 -7.58 -6.73 -1.49
CA LEU A 137 -6.95 -5.45 -1.19
C LEU A 137 -7.42 -4.43 -2.23
N SER A 138 -8.07 -3.37 -1.78
CA SER A 138 -8.67 -2.36 -2.63
C SER A 138 -7.99 -1.01 -2.54
N GLN A 139 -7.39 -0.67 -1.39
CA GLN A 139 -6.80 0.65 -1.20
C GLN A 139 -5.58 0.59 -0.28
N THR A 140 -4.65 1.50 -0.51
CA THR A 140 -3.71 2.02 0.51
C THR A 140 -3.93 3.53 0.59
N MET A 141 -4.17 4.06 1.78
CA MET A 141 -4.46 5.48 1.99
C MET A 141 -3.29 6.20 2.65
N LEU A 142 -2.83 7.28 2.02
CA LEU A 142 -1.83 8.21 2.55
C LEU A 142 -2.42 9.62 2.66
N ARG A 143 -2.12 10.31 3.76
CA ARG A 143 -2.40 11.75 3.86
C ARG A 143 -1.29 12.53 3.15
N VAL A 144 -1.68 13.52 2.36
CA VAL A 144 -0.77 14.37 1.59
C VAL A 144 -1.05 15.84 1.85
N LYS A 145 0.01 16.64 1.89
CA LYS A 145 -0.04 18.08 2.10
C LYS A 145 -0.57 18.81 0.89
N ASP A 146 -0.03 18.51 -0.29
CA ASP A 146 -0.40 19.15 -1.56
C ASP A 146 -0.77 18.07 -2.58
N PRO A 147 -2.07 17.88 -2.88
CA PRO A 147 -2.50 16.84 -3.79
C PRO A 147 -1.99 17.08 -5.21
N LYS A 148 -1.76 18.33 -5.63
CA LYS A 148 -1.27 18.61 -6.99
C LYS A 148 0.12 18.00 -7.20
N LYS A 149 1.03 18.21 -6.24
CA LYS A 149 2.39 17.65 -6.28
C LYS A 149 2.37 16.12 -6.22
N SER A 150 1.55 15.56 -5.33
CA SER A 150 1.44 14.12 -5.15
C SER A 150 0.87 13.43 -6.39
N ILE A 151 -0.20 13.97 -6.97
CA ILE A 151 -0.80 13.44 -8.21
C ILE A 151 0.21 13.49 -9.36
N GLU A 152 0.90 14.62 -9.55
CA GLU A 152 1.92 14.74 -10.60
C GLU A 152 3.04 13.71 -10.43
N PHE A 153 3.54 13.55 -9.20
CA PHE A 153 4.57 12.57 -8.86
C PHE A 153 4.14 11.14 -9.23
N TYR A 154 2.97 10.69 -8.76
CA TYR A 154 2.48 9.33 -9.03
C TYR A 154 2.06 9.13 -10.49
N GLN A 155 1.62 10.18 -11.19
CA GLN A 155 1.40 10.14 -12.64
C GLN A 155 2.69 9.89 -13.41
N LYS A 156 3.81 10.49 -12.98
CA LYS A 156 5.13 10.24 -13.59
C LYS A 156 5.64 8.82 -13.34
N LEU A 157 5.20 8.18 -12.26
CA LEU A 157 5.41 6.74 -12.02
C LEU A 157 4.40 5.83 -12.74
N GLY A 158 3.55 6.40 -13.60
CA GLY A 158 2.65 5.65 -14.48
C GLY A 158 1.24 5.40 -13.91
N MET A 159 0.91 5.98 -12.76
CA MET A 159 -0.46 5.90 -12.23
C MET A 159 -1.39 6.86 -12.98
N LYS A 160 -2.68 6.52 -13.03
CA LYS A 160 -3.73 7.41 -13.53
C LYS A 160 -4.65 7.81 -12.38
N LEU A 161 -5.07 9.07 -12.38
CA LEU A 161 -6.11 9.56 -11.48
C LEU A 161 -7.47 9.06 -12.00
N LEU A 162 -8.18 8.32 -11.16
CA LEU A 162 -9.45 7.69 -11.53
C LEU A 162 -10.64 8.45 -10.96
N SER A 163 -10.55 8.92 -9.72
CA SER A 163 -11.67 9.57 -9.05
C SER A 163 -11.17 10.64 -8.09
N GLU A 164 -11.92 11.73 -8.01
CA GLU A 164 -11.71 12.82 -7.06
C GLU A 164 -13.00 13.04 -6.28
N ARG A 165 -12.88 13.31 -4.98
CA ARG A 165 -14.04 13.57 -4.11
C ARG A 165 -13.73 14.75 -3.20
N HIS A 166 -14.49 15.81 -3.35
CA HIS A 166 -14.32 17.03 -2.55
C HIS A 166 -15.41 17.14 -1.49
N PHE A 167 -14.97 17.29 -0.25
CA PHE A 167 -15.82 17.54 0.92
C PHE A 167 -15.55 18.96 1.44
N SER A 168 -16.21 19.33 2.53
CA SER A 168 -16.10 20.67 3.12
C SER A 168 -14.70 21.04 3.61
N ASP A 169 -13.95 20.05 4.11
CA ASP A 169 -12.72 20.22 4.88
C ASP A 169 -11.58 19.31 4.40
N PHE A 170 -11.87 18.39 3.47
CA PHE A 170 -10.88 17.50 2.90
C PHE A 170 -11.26 17.07 1.47
N SER A 171 -10.31 16.46 0.77
CA SER A 171 -10.52 15.85 -0.55
C SER A 171 -9.78 14.51 -0.66
N LEU A 172 -10.34 13.62 -1.46
CA LEU A 172 -9.79 12.28 -1.72
C LEU A 172 -9.48 12.13 -3.21
N TYR A 173 -8.34 11.55 -3.51
CA TYR A 173 -7.87 11.29 -4.88
C TYR A 173 -7.48 9.83 -5.00
N PHE A 174 -8.05 9.11 -5.97
CA PHE A 174 -7.85 7.67 -6.13
C PHE A 174 -7.05 7.39 -7.40
N MET A 175 -5.87 6.81 -7.25
CA MET A 175 -4.94 6.55 -8.34
C MET A 175 -4.63 5.07 -8.50
N ALA A 176 -4.46 4.58 -9.73
CA ALA A 176 -3.98 3.21 -9.97
C ALA A 176 -3.11 3.09 -11.22
N SER A 177 -2.26 2.06 -11.25
CA SER A 177 -1.47 1.66 -12.42
C SER A 177 -2.23 0.64 -13.28
N ASN A 178 -1.85 0.49 -14.54
CA ASN A 178 -2.35 -0.55 -15.46
C ASN A 178 -3.88 -0.59 -15.62
N VAL A 179 -4.53 0.56 -15.47
CA VAL A 179 -5.98 0.73 -15.64
C VAL A 179 -6.24 1.75 -16.73
N GLU A 180 -7.38 1.65 -17.40
CA GLU A 180 -7.88 2.74 -18.23
C GLU A 180 -8.47 3.83 -17.34
N ALA A 181 -8.09 5.09 -17.60
CA ALA A 181 -8.69 6.21 -16.90
C ALA A 181 -10.07 6.48 -17.52
N PRO A 182 -11.10 6.70 -16.70
CA PRO A 182 -12.39 7.15 -17.20
C PRO A 182 -12.26 8.51 -17.90
N PRO A 183 -13.19 8.87 -18.79
CA PRO A 183 -13.18 10.18 -19.45
C PRO A 183 -13.39 11.34 -18.48
N ASN A 184 -13.89 11.08 -17.26
CA ASN A 184 -14.02 12.04 -16.17
C ASN A 184 -13.71 11.41 -14.81
N THR A 185 -13.18 12.20 -13.87
CA THR A 185 -12.81 11.78 -12.50
C THR A 185 -14.00 11.78 -11.51
N GLY A 186 -15.24 11.71 -11.99
CA GLY A 186 -16.47 11.81 -11.20
C GLY A 186 -17.09 10.46 -10.83
N ASP A 187 -18.40 10.35 -11.00
CA ASP A 187 -19.18 9.14 -10.65
C ASP A 187 -18.75 7.90 -11.44
N GLU A 188 -18.37 8.05 -12.71
CA GLU A 188 -17.82 6.94 -13.52
C GLU A 188 -16.51 6.44 -12.93
N GLY A 189 -15.60 7.37 -12.59
CA GLY A 189 -14.37 7.03 -11.90
C GLY A 189 -14.59 6.36 -10.55
N ARG A 190 -15.57 6.83 -9.78
CA ARG A 190 -15.97 6.19 -8.53
C ARG A 190 -16.48 4.77 -8.75
N ALA A 191 -17.24 4.52 -9.81
CA ALA A 191 -17.70 3.18 -10.16
C ALA A 191 -16.53 2.27 -10.55
N VAL A 192 -15.58 2.77 -11.36
CA VAL A 192 -14.35 2.04 -11.72
C VAL A 192 -13.58 1.64 -10.45
N VAL A 193 -13.25 2.59 -9.58
CA VAL A 193 -12.49 2.33 -8.33
C VAL A 193 -13.12 1.22 -7.48
N LYS A 194 -14.45 1.21 -7.36
CA LYS A 194 -15.18 0.21 -6.54
C LYS A 194 -15.17 -1.20 -7.12
N ASP A 195 -14.81 -1.34 -8.38
CA ASP A 195 -14.88 -2.58 -9.15
C ASP A 195 -13.49 -3.09 -9.57
N LEU A 196 -12.42 -2.38 -9.22
CA LEU A 196 -11.06 -2.81 -9.51
C LEU A 196 -10.67 -4.02 -8.66
N PHE A 197 -10.00 -4.96 -9.32
CA PHE A 197 -9.37 -6.09 -8.66
C PHE A 197 -8.09 -5.67 -7.91
N GLY A 198 -7.25 -4.86 -8.56
CA GLY A 198 -6.05 -4.30 -7.95
C GLY A 198 -6.36 -3.10 -7.04
N PRO A 199 -5.49 -2.82 -6.05
CA PRO A 199 -5.68 -1.69 -5.16
C PRO A 199 -5.43 -0.35 -5.85
N VAL A 200 -6.08 0.70 -5.34
CA VAL A 200 -5.75 2.09 -5.65
C VAL A 200 -4.91 2.71 -4.52
N LEU A 201 -4.07 3.68 -4.87
CA LEU A 201 -3.51 4.62 -3.91
C LEU A 201 -4.55 5.72 -3.67
N GLU A 202 -5.03 5.82 -2.45
CA GLU A 202 -5.93 6.89 -1.99
C GLU A 202 -5.10 7.99 -1.32
N LEU A 203 -5.15 9.19 -1.87
CA LEU A 203 -4.52 10.37 -1.29
C LEU A 203 -5.59 11.18 -0.57
N THR A 204 -5.42 11.41 0.73
CA THR A 204 -6.29 12.26 1.53
C THR A 204 -5.62 13.61 1.78
N HIS A 205 -6.25 14.68 1.30
CA HIS A 205 -5.80 16.04 1.50
C HIS A 205 -6.73 16.75 2.48
N ASN A 206 -6.21 17.23 3.61
CA ASN A 206 -6.96 18.12 4.50
C ASN A 206 -6.73 19.57 4.04
N HIS A 207 -7.81 20.31 3.78
CA HIS A 207 -7.72 21.64 3.19
C HIS A 207 -6.95 22.62 4.07
N GLY A 208 -6.10 23.43 3.44
CA GLY A 208 -5.26 24.42 4.13
C GLY A 208 -3.84 23.93 4.43
N THR A 209 -3.60 22.61 4.49
CA THR A 209 -2.27 22.05 4.75
C THR A 209 -1.24 22.44 3.67
N GLU A 210 -1.68 22.59 2.42
CA GLU A 210 -0.89 23.04 1.28
C GLU A 210 -0.36 24.47 1.43
N ASN A 211 -1.04 25.30 2.25
CA ASN A 211 -0.72 26.70 2.46
C ASN A 211 0.15 26.93 3.71
N ASP A 212 0.32 25.91 4.56
CA ASP A 212 1.15 25.99 5.75
C ASP A 212 2.56 25.51 5.42
N ALA A 213 3.54 26.41 5.48
CA ALA A 213 4.93 26.10 5.14
C ALA A 213 5.58 25.09 6.12
N ASP A 214 5.17 25.10 7.38
CA ASP A 214 5.76 24.29 8.46
C ASP A 214 5.03 22.95 8.63
N PHE A 215 3.83 22.82 8.07
CA PHE A 215 3.07 21.57 8.11
C PHE A 215 3.78 20.44 7.37
N LYS A 216 3.85 19.27 8.01
CA LYS A 216 4.32 18.01 7.44
C LYS A 216 3.57 16.84 8.05
N HIS A 217 3.30 15.82 7.25
CA HIS A 217 2.88 14.53 7.77
C HIS A 217 4.08 13.74 8.30
N PHE A 218 3.84 12.82 9.24
CA PHE A 218 4.81 11.80 9.58
C PHE A 218 4.66 10.62 8.63
N ASN A 219 5.74 10.25 7.96
CA ASN A 219 5.69 9.26 6.89
C ASN A 219 5.79 7.81 7.39
N GLY A 220 6.06 7.61 8.68
CA GLY A 220 6.15 6.29 9.30
C GLY A 220 7.58 5.73 9.30
N ASN A 221 8.58 6.50 8.91
CA ASN A 221 9.99 6.11 8.90
C ASN A 221 10.82 6.87 9.96
N GLU A 222 10.22 7.79 10.72
CA GLU A 222 10.89 8.57 11.76
C GLU A 222 11.14 7.76 13.05
N PRO A 223 12.20 8.10 13.81
CA PRO A 223 12.39 7.60 15.17
C PRO A 223 11.14 7.77 16.05
N ASP A 224 10.81 6.74 16.82
CA ASP A 224 9.66 6.66 17.74
C ASP A 224 8.27 6.70 17.08
N ARG A 225 8.22 6.77 15.74
CA ARG A 225 6.99 6.75 14.93
C ARG A 225 7.09 5.77 13.76
N GLN A 226 7.93 4.75 13.91
CA GLN A 226 8.10 3.74 12.86
C GLN A 226 6.83 2.91 12.68
N GLY A 227 6.38 2.79 11.43
CA GLY A 227 5.20 2.02 11.08
C GLY A 227 5.19 1.69 9.59
N PHE A 228 4.32 2.38 8.84
CA PHE A 228 4.26 2.23 7.38
C PHE A 228 5.66 2.38 6.75
N GLY A 229 6.06 1.36 5.98
CA GLY A 229 7.39 1.28 5.40
C GLY A 229 7.52 2.15 4.15
N HIS A 230 6.82 1.77 3.08
CA HIS A 230 6.95 2.39 1.76
C HIS A 230 5.82 1.92 0.81
N THR A 231 5.73 2.57 -0.36
CA THR A 231 4.98 2.05 -1.53
C THR A 231 5.96 1.58 -2.60
N GLY A 232 5.85 0.33 -3.04
CA GLY A 232 6.74 -0.26 -4.04
C GLY A 232 6.21 -0.16 -5.48
N PHE A 233 7.10 0.15 -6.42
CA PHE A 233 6.83 0.20 -7.86
C PHE A 233 7.78 -0.71 -8.62
N LEU A 234 7.20 -1.63 -9.41
CA LEU A 234 7.95 -2.39 -10.39
C LEU A 234 8.15 -1.56 -11.66
N VAL A 235 9.40 -1.32 -12.02
CA VAL A 235 9.81 -0.56 -13.22
C VAL A 235 10.71 -1.39 -14.13
N ASP A 236 10.72 -1.08 -15.42
CA ASP A 236 11.56 -1.82 -16.37
C ASP A 236 13.04 -1.36 -16.28
N ASP A 237 13.27 -0.10 -15.91
CA ASP A 237 14.58 0.52 -15.73
C ASP A 237 14.62 1.38 -14.46
N VAL A 238 15.32 0.89 -13.44
CA VAL A 238 15.43 1.54 -12.13
C VAL A 238 16.19 2.88 -12.23
N TYR A 239 17.23 2.95 -13.05
CA TYR A 239 18.04 4.17 -13.18
C TYR A 239 17.25 5.28 -13.86
N LYS A 240 16.59 4.95 -14.97
CA LYS A 240 15.72 5.90 -15.68
C LYS A 240 14.56 6.39 -14.81
N ALA A 241 13.98 5.51 -13.99
CA ALA A 241 12.94 5.89 -13.04
C ALA A 241 13.49 6.86 -11.96
N CYS A 242 14.68 6.60 -11.42
CA CYS A 242 15.36 7.50 -10.48
C CYS A 242 15.67 8.86 -11.13
N ASP A 243 16.14 8.88 -12.38
CA ASP A 243 16.43 10.12 -13.12
C ASP A 243 15.16 10.95 -13.29
N ALA A 244 14.04 10.33 -13.69
CA ALA A 244 12.75 11.01 -13.80
C ALA A 244 12.28 11.62 -12.47
N ILE A 245 12.54 10.95 -11.34
CA ILE A 245 12.23 11.47 -10.00
C ILE A 245 13.09 12.69 -9.66
N ARG A 246 14.39 12.65 -9.99
CA ARG A 246 15.28 13.80 -9.77
C ARG A 246 14.91 14.98 -10.67
N GLU A 247 14.49 14.73 -11.91
CA GLU A 247 13.99 15.77 -12.83
C GLU A 247 12.75 16.49 -12.28
N MET A 248 11.90 15.80 -11.52
CA MET A 248 10.78 16.40 -10.78
C MET A 248 11.24 17.20 -9.54
N GLY A 249 12.52 17.10 -9.15
CA GLY A 249 13.09 17.79 -7.99
C GLY A 249 13.02 17.01 -6.67
N TYR A 250 12.72 15.72 -6.71
CA TYR A 250 12.63 14.88 -5.51
C TYR A 250 13.92 14.09 -5.26
N GLY A 251 14.19 13.81 -3.98
CA GLY A 251 15.43 13.19 -3.52
C GLY A 251 15.37 11.67 -3.40
N MET A 252 16.54 11.07 -3.26
CA MET A 252 16.70 9.63 -3.03
C MET A 252 17.05 9.36 -1.56
N LYS A 253 16.32 8.44 -0.92
CA LYS A 253 16.68 7.83 0.36
C LYS A 253 17.83 6.84 0.20
N LYS A 254 17.81 6.09 -0.90
CA LYS A 254 18.85 5.12 -1.29
C LYS A 254 18.98 5.11 -2.81
N GLU A 255 20.20 5.30 -3.29
CA GLU A 255 20.52 5.22 -4.72
C GLU A 255 20.55 3.76 -5.22
N PRO A 256 20.32 3.50 -6.53
CA PRO A 256 20.31 2.15 -7.09
C PRO A 256 21.63 1.38 -6.89
N ASP A 257 22.75 2.10 -6.86
CA ASP A 257 24.08 1.56 -6.55
C ASP A 257 24.52 1.74 -5.09
N GLY A 258 23.63 2.28 -4.25
CA GLY A 258 23.90 2.53 -2.83
C GLY A 258 23.78 1.27 -1.97
N GLY A 259 24.72 1.09 -1.04
CA GLY A 259 24.69 -0.03 -0.08
C GLY A 259 25.11 -1.38 -0.67
N LYS A 260 24.78 -2.47 0.03
CA LYS A 260 25.14 -3.84 -0.38
C LYS A 260 24.21 -4.39 -1.47
N MET A 261 22.94 -4.02 -1.44
CA MET A 261 21.92 -4.44 -2.41
C MET A 261 21.86 -3.43 -3.56
N LYS A 262 22.24 -3.86 -4.75
CA LYS A 262 22.21 -3.06 -5.98
C LYS A 262 20.99 -3.38 -6.82
N GLY A 263 20.62 -2.47 -7.71
CA GLY A 263 19.49 -2.66 -8.62
C GLY A 263 18.11 -2.37 -8.03
N LEU A 264 18.07 -1.79 -6.82
CA LEU A 264 16.87 -1.24 -6.19
C LEU A 264 17.20 0.14 -5.61
N ALA A 265 16.23 1.05 -5.64
CA ALA A 265 16.36 2.38 -5.05
C ALA A 265 15.17 2.71 -4.14
N PHE A 266 15.38 3.66 -3.24
CA PHE A 266 14.29 4.28 -2.49
C PHE A 266 14.31 5.78 -2.76
N ALA A 267 13.21 6.31 -3.27
CA ALA A 267 12.97 7.74 -3.43
C ALA A 267 12.11 8.29 -2.28
N TYR A 268 12.04 9.61 -2.20
CA TYR A 268 11.02 10.31 -1.42
C TYR A 268 9.96 10.87 -2.35
N ASP A 269 8.69 10.67 -1.99
CA ASP A 269 7.58 11.40 -2.60
C ASP A 269 7.51 12.86 -2.08
N PRO A 270 6.55 13.69 -2.54
CA PRO A 270 6.47 15.10 -2.13
C PRO A 270 6.24 15.34 -0.63
N ASP A 271 5.68 14.36 0.08
CA ASP A 271 5.40 14.39 1.51
C ASP A 271 6.47 13.64 2.33
N GLY A 272 7.47 13.07 1.65
CA GLY A 272 8.60 12.36 2.25
C GLY A 272 8.33 10.87 2.51
N TYR A 273 7.23 10.29 2.04
CA TYR A 273 7.07 8.84 2.07
C TYR A 273 8.13 8.15 1.24
N ALA A 274 8.63 7.03 1.75
CA ALA A 274 9.55 6.20 1.00
C ALA A 274 8.80 5.51 -0.16
N VAL A 275 9.39 5.58 -1.35
CA VAL A 275 8.91 4.91 -2.56
C VAL A 275 9.99 3.96 -3.02
N GLU A 276 9.72 2.66 -2.96
CA GLU A 276 10.66 1.65 -3.45
C GLU A 276 10.53 1.53 -4.97
N ILE A 277 11.67 1.54 -5.65
CA ILE A 277 11.79 1.38 -7.09
C ILE A 277 12.61 0.12 -7.33
N ILE A 278 11.93 -0.91 -7.82
CA ILE A 278 12.53 -2.23 -8.02
C ILE A 278 12.27 -2.70 -9.45
N LYS A 279 13.26 -3.41 -10.01
CA LYS A 279 13.17 -3.89 -11.38
C LYS A 279 12.06 -4.94 -11.52
N ARG A 280 11.26 -4.86 -12.58
CA ARG A 280 10.30 -5.90 -12.96
C ARG A 280 11.03 -7.22 -13.23
N GLY A 281 10.48 -8.33 -12.73
CA GLY A 281 11.19 -9.61 -12.67
C GLY A 281 12.15 -9.74 -11.50
N GLY A 282 12.23 -8.73 -10.63
CA GLY A 282 12.97 -8.75 -9.38
C GLY A 282 14.43 -8.34 -9.54
N ILE A 283 15.14 -8.43 -8.42
CA ILE A 283 16.59 -8.32 -8.37
C ILE A 283 17.18 -9.66 -7.94
N GLU A 284 18.33 -10.01 -8.51
CA GLU A 284 19.13 -11.10 -7.94
C GLU A 284 19.74 -10.59 -6.64
N PHE A 285 19.24 -11.09 -5.51
CA PHE A 285 19.89 -10.92 -4.21
C PHE A 285 21.18 -11.76 -4.22
N GLY A 286 22.24 -11.19 -4.83
CA GLY A 286 23.45 -11.90 -5.29
C GLY A 286 23.84 -13.16 -4.50
N ASP A 287 23.94 -14.29 -5.20
CA ASP A 287 24.40 -15.62 -4.78
C ASP A 287 23.91 -16.22 -3.43
N LYS A 288 23.01 -15.55 -2.69
CA LYS A 288 22.40 -16.14 -1.50
C LYS A 288 21.22 -17.01 -1.93
N LYS A 289 21.56 -18.16 -2.51
CA LYS A 289 20.70 -19.35 -2.48
C LYS A 289 20.24 -19.52 -1.03
N VAL A 290 18.93 -19.46 -0.82
CA VAL A 290 18.32 -20.08 0.34
C VAL A 290 18.61 -21.57 0.15
N ASP A 291 19.53 -22.12 0.94
CA ASP A 291 19.73 -23.56 0.94
C ASP A 291 18.40 -24.21 1.32
N SER A 292 17.92 -25.07 0.43
CA SER A 292 16.68 -25.84 0.50
C SER A 292 16.54 -26.67 1.77
#